data_AF-A0AA51I613-F1
#
_entry.id   AF-A0AA51I613-F1
#
_cell.length_a   1.000
_cell.length_b   1.000
_cell.length_c   1.000
_cell.angle_alpha   90.00
_cell.angle_beta   90.00
_cell.angle_gamma   90.00
#
_symmetry.space_group_name_H-M   'P 1'
#
loop_
_entity.id
_entity.type
_entity.pdbx_description
1 polymer ?
#
loop_
_entity_poly.entity_id
_entity_poly.type
_entity_poly.pdbx_seq_one_letter_code
_entity_poly.pdbx_strand_id
1 'polypeptide(L)'
;ENDVAGIDINMGCPKEFSIKGGMGVALLQDSDKACQILKTLVSNLSIPITCKIRIFETPEKTLEVVQKLSSTGISAIAIHGRTKDERPQHAVHPDIIKYVAERISIPV
;
A
#
# COMPACT_ATOMS: atom_id res chain seq x y z
N GLU A 1 -11.95 11.25 -12.81
CA GLU A 1 -13.06 10.78 -11.95
C GLU A 1 -14.38 10.56 -12.70
N ASN A 2 -14.58 11.14 -13.88
CA ASN A 2 -15.84 11.04 -14.62
C ASN A 2 -16.14 9.65 -15.22
N ASP A 3 -15.13 8.79 -15.37
CA ASP A 3 -15.24 7.50 -16.07
C ASP A 3 -14.88 6.29 -15.20
N VAL A 4 -14.40 6.51 -13.97
CA VAL A 4 -13.93 5.45 -13.08
C VAL A 4 -14.47 5.65 -11.67
N ALA A 5 -14.78 4.55 -10.99
CA ALA A 5 -15.32 4.58 -9.64
C ALA A 5 -14.28 4.83 -8.54
N GLY A 6 -12.99 4.72 -8.86
CA GLY A 6 -11.90 4.87 -7.89
C GLY A 6 -10.53 4.81 -8.56
N ILE A 7 -9.51 5.22 -7.82
CA ILE A 7 -8.11 5.16 -8.24
C ILE A 7 -7.31 4.37 -7.20
N ASP A 8 -6.48 3.43 -7.66
CA ASP A 8 -5.57 2.65 -6.82
C ASP A 8 -4.11 2.99 -7.15
N ILE A 9 -3.30 3.15 -6.11
CA ILE A 9 -1.87 3.43 -6.25
C ILE A 9 -1.06 2.17 -5.99
N ASN A 10 -0.34 1.74 -7.02
CA ASN A 10 0.56 0.58 -6.94
C ASN A 10 1.81 0.93 -6.12
N MET A 11 1.92 0.31 -4.95
CA MET A 11 3.09 0.37 -4.07
C MET A 11 3.66 -1.05 -3.81
N GLY A 12 3.39 -2.00 -4.71
CA GLY A 12 3.69 -3.42 -4.49
C GLY A 12 4.48 -4.12 -5.62
N CYS A 13 4.69 -3.49 -6.77
CA CYS A 13 5.42 -4.09 -7.89
C CYS A 13 6.93 -4.20 -7.58
N PRO A 14 7.53 -5.40 -7.57
CA PRO A 14 8.97 -5.58 -7.33
C PRO A 14 9.79 -5.67 -8.62
N LYS A 15 9.18 -5.45 -9.80
CA LYS A 15 9.91 -5.55 -11.08
C LYS A 15 10.92 -4.41 -11.20
N GLU A 16 12.09 -4.72 -11.74
CA GLU A 16 13.24 -3.81 -11.80
C GLU A 16 12.92 -2.48 -12.48
N PHE A 17 12.14 -2.47 -13.57
CA PHE A 17 11.73 -1.23 -14.25
C PHE A 17 10.93 -0.29 -13.33
N SER A 18 10.07 -0.86 -12.46
CA SER A 18 9.27 -0.09 -11.51
C SER A 18 10.17 0.50 -10.43
N ILE A 19 11.10 -0.31 -9.91
CA ILE A 19 12.04 0.11 -8.87
C ILE A 19 12.96 1.23 -9.37
N LYS A 20 13.54 1.09 -10.57
CA LYS A 20 14.40 2.11 -11.19
C LYS A 20 13.66 3.43 -11.42
N GLY A 21 12.36 3.38 -11.70
CA GLY A 21 11.51 4.57 -11.81
C GLY A 21 10.99 5.12 -10.48
N GLY A 22 11.37 4.54 -9.34
CA GLY A 22 10.87 4.97 -8.02
C GLY A 22 9.39 4.65 -7.77
N MET A 23 8.83 3.68 -8.50
CA MET A 23 7.43 3.25 -8.45
C MET A 23 7.29 1.88 -7.78
N GLY A 24 6.05 1.48 -7.46
CA GLY A 24 5.79 0.16 -6.90
C GLY A 24 6.45 0.02 -5.52
N VAL A 25 7.18 -1.06 -5.28
CA VAL A 25 7.77 -1.29 -3.96
C VAL A 25 8.83 -0.26 -3.58
N ALA A 26 9.46 0.42 -4.56
CA ALA A 26 10.37 1.53 -4.28
C ALA A 26 9.63 2.73 -3.65
N LEU A 27 8.40 3.00 -4.09
CA LEU A 27 7.57 4.04 -3.49
C LEU A 27 7.15 3.67 -2.06
N LEU A 28 6.91 2.39 -1.78
CA LEU A 28 6.57 1.92 -0.43
C LEU A 28 7.73 2.14 0.57
N GLN A 29 8.97 2.03 0.12
CA GLN A 29 10.16 2.31 0.94
C GLN A 29 10.30 3.80 1.28
N ASP A 30 9.84 4.68 0.39
CA ASP A 30 9.73 6.13 0.61
C ASP A 30 8.32 6.52 1.05
N SER A 31 7.98 6.10 2.28
CA SER A 31 6.64 6.30 2.84
C SER A 31 6.21 7.77 2.94
N ASP A 32 7.15 8.71 3.07
CA ASP A 32 6.85 10.15 3.09
C ASP A 32 6.37 10.63 1.72
N LYS A 33 7.09 10.28 0.66
CA LYS A 33 6.66 10.57 -0.71
C LYS A 33 5.34 9.89 -1.04
N ALA A 34 5.15 8.64 -0.63
CA ALA A 34 3.88 7.93 -0.80
C ALA A 34 2.73 8.70 -0.12
N CYS A 35 2.94 9.19 1.10
CA CYS A 35 1.93 9.98 1.81
C CYS A 35 1.64 11.31 1.12
N GLN A 36 2.65 11.99 0.57
CA GLN A 36 2.44 13.22 -0.19
C GLN A 36 1.57 12.96 -1.42
N ILE A 37 1.86 11.92 -2.20
CA ILE A 37 1.06 11.53 -3.37
C ILE A 37 -0.39 11.23 -2.98
N LEU A 38 -0.59 10.40 -1.95
CA LEU A 38 -1.93 10.04 -1.50
C LEU A 38 -2.73 11.25 -1.01
N LYS A 39 -2.12 12.13 -0.19
CA LYS A 39 -2.76 13.38 0.26
C LYS A 39 -3.15 14.27 -0.91
N THR A 40 -2.27 14.42 -1.91
CA THR A 40 -2.59 15.19 -3.11
C THR A 40 -3.79 14.60 -3.85
N LEU A 41 -3.85 13.28 -4.03
CA LEU A 41 -4.97 12.63 -4.72
C LEU A 41 -6.28 12.76 -3.94
N VAL A 42 -6.25 12.45 -2.64
CA VAL A 42 -7.43 12.52 -1.76
C VAL A 42 -8.00 13.94 -1.69
N SER A 43 -7.15 14.98 -1.67
CA SER A 43 -7.61 16.37 -1.61
C SER A 43 -8.16 16.93 -2.92
N ASN A 44 -7.87 16.29 -4.07
CA ASN A 44 -8.20 16.85 -5.39
C ASN A 44 -9.18 16.01 -6.20
N LEU A 45 -9.63 14.87 -5.66
CA LEU A 45 -10.53 13.94 -6.35
C LEU A 45 -11.72 13.61 -5.44
N SER A 46 -12.90 13.53 -6.04
CA SER A 46 -14.15 13.20 -5.35
C SER A 46 -14.41 11.70 -5.24
N ILE A 47 -13.70 10.89 -6.03
CA ILE A 47 -13.77 9.41 -6.01
C ILE A 47 -12.77 8.82 -4.99
N PRO A 48 -13.05 7.62 -4.46
CA PRO A 48 -12.18 6.97 -3.48
C PRO A 48 -10.77 6.71 -4.03
N ILE A 49 -9.78 7.01 -3.19
CA ILE A 49 -8.38 6.69 -3.42
C ILE A 49 -8.01 5.50 -2.55
N THR A 50 -7.37 4.51 -3.16
CA THR A 50 -6.90 3.29 -2.51
C THR A 50 -5.43 3.07 -2.82
N CYS A 51 -4.77 2.19 -2.09
CA CYS A 51 -3.44 1.74 -2.48
C CYS A 51 -3.25 0.25 -2.25
N LYS A 52 -2.33 -0.32 -3.02
CA LYS A 52 -1.94 -1.72 -2.90
C LYS A 52 -0.47 -1.85 -2.53
N ILE A 53 -0.20 -2.49 -1.40
CA ILE A 53 1.16 -2.66 -0.85
C ILE A 53 1.59 -4.14 -0.83
N ARG A 54 2.84 -4.34 -0.38
CA ARG A 54 3.38 -5.61 0.12
C ARG A 54 3.67 -5.48 1.62
N ILE A 55 3.78 -6.60 2.32
CA ILE A 55 4.23 -6.61 3.72
C ILE A 55 5.73 -6.33 3.84
N PHE A 56 6.14 -5.95 5.04
CA PHE A 56 7.54 -5.90 5.49
C PHE A 56 7.90 -7.17 6.26
N GLU A 57 9.15 -7.26 6.70
CA GLU A 57 9.72 -8.41 7.39
C GLU A 57 9.04 -8.69 8.74
N THR A 58 8.44 -7.68 9.36
CA THR A 58 7.72 -7.82 10.64
C THR A 58 6.28 -7.30 10.56
N PRO A 59 5.36 -7.88 11.36
CA PRO A 59 4.00 -7.35 11.51
C PRO A 59 3.98 -5.89 11.97
N GLU A 60 4.87 -5.51 12.90
CA GLU A 60 4.94 -4.15 13.46
C GLU A 60 5.36 -3.15 12.40
N LYS A 61 6.38 -3.49 11.57
CA LYS A 61 6.82 -2.58 10.51
C LYS A 61 5.75 -2.41 9.43
N THR A 62 5.05 -3.51 9.10
CA THR A 62 3.91 -3.46 8.19
C THR A 62 2.81 -2.55 8.74
N LEU A 63 2.46 -2.71 10.03
CA LEU A 63 1.45 -1.90 10.69
C LEU A 63 1.82 -0.41 10.71
N GLU A 64 3.07 -0.07 11.07
CA GLU A 64 3.57 1.32 11.09
C GLU A 64 3.35 2.00 9.73
N VAL A 65 3.73 1.34 8.64
CA VAL A 65 3.57 1.88 7.28
C VAL A 65 2.09 1.98 6.90
N VAL A 66 1.28 0.98 7.22
CA VAL A 66 -0.16 0.99 6.92
C VAL A 66 -0.87 2.10 7.70
N GLN A 67 -0.54 2.32 8.98
CA GLN A 67 -1.08 3.42 9.77
C GLN A 67 -0.73 4.77 9.14
N LYS A 68 0.52 4.94 8.69
CA LYS A 68 0.96 6.16 8.03
C LYS A 68 0.19 6.43 6.74
N LEU A 69 0.02 5.42 5.88
CA LEU A 69 -0.75 5.53 4.64
C LEU A 69 -2.25 5.74 4.90
N SER A 70 -2.83 5.03 5.87
CA SER A 70 -4.24 5.20 6.26
C SER A 70 -4.54 6.62 6.74
N SER A 71 -3.58 7.28 7.41
CA SER A 71 -3.72 8.66 7.89
C SER A 71 -3.90 9.71 6.77
N THR A 72 -3.64 9.35 5.50
CA THR A 72 -3.77 10.28 4.38
C THR A 72 -5.21 10.44 3.88
N GLY A 73 -6.15 9.65 4.40
CA GLY A 73 -7.56 9.66 3.98
C GLY A 73 -7.89 8.71 2.83
N ILE A 74 -7.03 7.72 2.53
CA ILE A 74 -7.38 6.65 1.60
C ILE A 74 -8.60 5.85 2.12
N SER A 75 -9.42 5.37 1.18
CA SER A 75 -10.68 4.70 1.49
C SER A 75 -10.50 3.22 1.83
N ALA A 76 -9.43 2.57 1.35
CA ALA A 76 -9.08 1.18 1.63
C ALA A 76 -7.62 0.91 1.26
N ILE A 77 -7.04 -0.18 1.79
CA ILE A 77 -5.68 -0.62 1.46
C ILE A 77 -5.65 -2.12 1.17
N ALA A 78 -5.14 -2.52 0.00
CA ALA A 78 -4.96 -3.93 -0.33
C ALA A 78 -3.54 -4.40 0.04
N ILE A 79 -3.42 -5.49 0.81
CA ILE A 79 -2.13 -6.02 1.26
C ILE A 79 -1.81 -7.34 0.56
N HIS A 80 -0.73 -7.38 -0.22
CA HIS A 80 -0.12 -8.64 -0.61
C HIS A 80 0.73 -9.14 0.55
N GLY A 81 0.31 -10.24 1.20
CA GLY A 81 1.05 -10.93 2.27
C GLY A 81 2.35 -11.62 1.85
N ARG A 82 3.14 -11.00 0.97
CA ARG A 82 4.50 -11.38 0.63
C ARG A 82 5.40 -10.15 0.63
N THR A 83 6.64 -10.28 1.08
CA THR A 83 7.65 -9.23 1.01
C THR A 83 8.07 -8.97 -0.43
N LYS A 84 8.89 -7.94 -0.67
CA LYS A 84 9.38 -7.59 -2.02
C LYS A 84 10.22 -8.71 -2.67
N ASP A 85 10.92 -9.48 -1.84
CA ASP A 85 11.87 -10.51 -2.28
C ASP A 85 11.17 -11.86 -2.50
N GLU A 86 10.01 -12.05 -1.88
CA GLU A 86 9.19 -13.24 -2.05
C GLU A 86 8.48 -13.31 -3.41
N ARG A 87 8.55 -14.51 -3.98
CA ARG A 87 8.03 -14.92 -5.30
C ARG A 87 6.82 -15.86 -5.15
N PRO A 88 6.07 -16.18 -6.22
CA PRO A 88 4.86 -16.99 -6.12
C PRO A 88 5.01 -18.35 -5.41
N GLN A 89 6.20 -18.96 -5.46
CA GLN A 89 6.50 -20.22 -4.77
C GLN A 89 6.64 -20.09 -3.24
N HIS A 90 6.85 -18.87 -2.72
CA HIS A 90 6.90 -18.63 -1.28
C HIS A 90 5.48 -18.56 -0.74
N ALA A 91 5.26 -19.05 0.48
CA ALA A 91 3.96 -18.96 1.13
C ALA A 91 3.52 -17.50 1.29
N VAL A 92 2.21 -17.28 1.37
CA VAL A 92 1.66 -15.99 1.81
C VAL A 92 1.64 -15.99 3.35
N HIS A 93 1.82 -14.83 3.97
CA HIS A 93 1.73 -14.59 5.42
C HIS A 93 0.37 -13.96 5.77
N PRO A 94 -0.73 -14.75 5.88
CA PRO A 94 -2.06 -14.23 6.21
C PRO A 94 -2.16 -13.74 7.66
N ASP A 95 -1.31 -14.24 8.54
CA ASP A 95 -1.17 -13.81 9.93
C ASP A 95 -0.75 -12.34 10.03
N ILE A 96 0.17 -11.88 9.18
CA ILE A 96 0.56 -10.47 9.12
C ILE A 96 -0.60 -9.60 8.62
N ILE A 97 -1.34 -10.06 7.60
CA ILE A 97 -2.52 -9.34 7.09
C ILE A 97 -3.57 -9.21 8.21
N LYS A 98 -3.86 -10.32 8.91
CA LYS A 98 -4.80 -10.34 10.03
C LYS A 98 -4.35 -9.40 11.15
N TYR A 99 -3.08 -9.43 11.53
CA TYR A 99 -2.50 -8.57 12.55
C TYR A 99 -2.75 -7.08 12.24
N VAL A 100 -2.57 -6.68 10.98
CA VAL A 100 -2.82 -5.31 10.52
C VAL A 100 -4.31 -4.99 10.49
N ALA A 101 -5.13 -5.85 9.89
CA ALA A 101 -6.57 -5.62 9.72
C ALA A 101 -7.31 -5.42 11.05
N GLU A 102 -6.88 -6.10 12.13
CA GLU A 102 -7.44 -5.93 13.47
C GLU A 102 -7.11 -4.57 14.13
N ARG A 103 -6.18 -3.79 13.55
CA ARG A 103 -5.62 -2.56 14.14
C ARG A 103 -5.78 -1.31 13.26
N ILE A 104 -6.47 -1.45 12.12
CA ILE A 104 -6.70 -0.38 11.16
C ILE A 104 -8.20 -0.19 10.99
N SER A 105 -8.64 1.07 10.97
CA SER A 105 -10.08 1.40 10.91
C SER A 105 -10.66 1.38 9.49
N ILE A 106 -9.82 1.54 8.47
CA ILE A 106 -10.25 1.44 7.07
C ILE A 106 -10.26 -0.02 6.61
N PRO A 107 -11.05 -0.39 5.58
CA PRO A 107 -10.99 -1.71 4.98
C PRO A 107 -9.57 -2.10 4.53
N VAL A 108 -9.19 -3.34 4.87
CA VAL A 108 -7.93 -4.01 4.49
C VAL A 108 -8.23 -5.24 3.65
#